data_AF-A0A0Q1DZE7-F1
#
_entry.id   AF-A0A0Q1DZE7-F1
#
_cell.length_a   1.000
_cell.length_b   1.000
_cell.length_c   1.000
_cell.angle_alpha   90.00
_cell.angle_beta   90.00
_cell.angle_gamma   90.00
#
_symmetry.space_group_name_H-M   'P 1'
#
loop_
_entity.id
_entity.type
_entity.pdbx_description
1 polymer ?
#
loop_
_entity_poly.entity_id
_entity_poly.type
_entity_poly.pdbx_seq_one_letter_code
_entity_poly.pdbx_strand_id
1 'polypeptide(L)'
;MGTFIWGKNPTSAKALAQRIVVGWSEPALEIEVSRVIAAPRQDLYEYIKNMENMGEISPENKKTTWITPGKRKPDWCMVSLGMTGVVEEDVPGESFGFLTDSPSETHWRYTFSDAPGGTRVVESMRKARPQLSLIVTAQELLRCAE
;
A
#
# COMPACT_ATOMS: atom_id res chain seq x y z
N MET A 1 15.58 -11.70 -38.47
CA MET A 1 16.19 -10.96 -37.34
C MET A 1 15.38 -9.69 -37.14
N GLY A 2 14.54 -9.64 -36.11
CA GLY A 2 13.70 -8.49 -35.80
C GLY A 2 14.27 -7.73 -34.61
N THR A 3 14.59 -6.46 -34.81
CA THR A 3 15.13 -5.56 -33.79
C THR A 3 14.00 -5.05 -32.91
N PHE A 4 13.99 -5.44 -31.63
CA PHE A 4 13.10 -4.87 -30.62
C PHE A 4 13.62 -3.47 -30.21
N ILE A 5 12.81 -2.43 -30.40
CA ILE A 5 13.13 -1.06 -29.98
C ILE A 5 12.57 -0.84 -28.57
N TRP A 6 13.46 -0.76 -27.57
CA TRP A 6 13.16 -0.29 -26.23
C TRP A 6 13.14 1.26 -26.21
N GLY A 7 12.14 1.84 -25.56
CA GLY A 7 12.19 3.22 -25.04
C GLY A 7 11.94 4.36 -26.03
N LYS A 8 10.66 4.73 -26.24
CA LYS A 8 10.29 6.05 -26.81
C LYS A 8 9.05 6.69 -26.16
N ASN A 9 8.71 6.34 -24.92
CA ASN A 9 7.72 7.12 -24.17
C ASN A 9 8.42 7.90 -23.02
N PRO A 10 8.68 9.21 -23.18
CA PRO A 10 9.30 10.02 -22.14
C PRO A 10 8.46 10.09 -20.87
N THR A 11 7.13 9.95 -20.97
CA THR A 11 6.22 9.86 -19.82
C THR A 11 6.47 8.60 -19.00
N SER A 12 6.68 7.45 -19.65
CA SER A 12 7.01 6.19 -18.96
C SER A 12 8.40 6.21 -18.33
N ALA A 13 9.38 6.85 -18.97
CA ALA A 13 10.73 7.01 -18.43
C ALA A 13 10.76 7.93 -17.20
N LYS A 14 9.99 9.02 -17.22
CA LYS A 14 9.84 9.94 -16.08
C LYS A 14 9.15 9.27 -14.90
N ALA A 15 8.05 8.55 -15.13
CA ALA A 15 7.34 7.79 -14.10
C ALA A 15 8.22 6.69 -13.48
N LEU A 16 9.00 6.00 -14.31
CA LEU A 16 9.97 5.00 -13.85
C LEU A 16 11.10 5.64 -13.03
N ALA A 17 11.70 6.73 -13.52
CA ALA A 17 12.75 7.45 -12.81
C ALA A 17 12.27 8.02 -11.47
N GLN A 18 11.05 8.57 -11.42
CA GLN A 18 10.42 9.02 -10.17
C GLN A 18 10.20 7.86 -9.21
N ARG A 19 9.71 6.71 -9.68
CA ARG A 19 9.58 5.49 -8.86
C ARG A 19 10.92 4.99 -8.32
N ILE A 20 11.98 5.01 -9.14
CA ILE A 20 13.32 4.59 -8.71
C ILE A 20 13.88 5.55 -7.66
N VAL A 21 13.77 6.87 -7.86
CA VAL A 21 14.25 7.87 -6.90
C VAL A 21 13.47 7.81 -5.59
N VAL A 22 12.15 7.66 -5.65
CA VAL A 22 11.30 7.51 -4.45
C VAL A 22 11.61 6.20 -3.71
N GLY A 23 11.89 5.12 -4.44
CA GLY A 23 12.29 3.84 -3.85
C GLY A 23 13.65 3.89 -3.12
N TRP A 24 14.48 4.91 -3.37
CA TRP A 24 15.84 5.05 -2.82
C TRP A 24 15.98 6.20 -1.83
N SER A 25 14.98 7.05 -1.68
CA SER A 25 14.95 8.07 -0.62
C SER A 25 14.60 7.45 0.73
N GLU A 26 15.30 7.85 1.79
CA GLU A 26 14.92 7.49 3.16
C GLU A 26 13.48 7.92 3.46
N PRO A 27 12.67 7.06 4.08
CA PRO A 27 11.29 7.40 4.44
C PRO A 27 11.28 8.61 5.38
N ALA A 28 10.23 9.41 5.32
CA ALA A 28 10.00 10.46 6.33
C ALA A 28 9.75 9.86 7.71
N LEU A 29 9.12 8.69 7.73
CA LEU A 29 8.77 7.98 8.95
C LEU A 29 8.68 6.49 8.64
N GLU A 30 9.27 5.69 9.52
CA GLU A 30 9.19 4.24 9.49
C GLU A 30 8.89 3.75 10.91
N ILE A 31 7.81 2.98 11.05
CA ILE A 31 7.32 2.47 12.33
C ILE A 31 7.04 0.97 12.16
N GLU A 32 7.36 0.20 13.18
CA GLU A 32 6.99 -1.21 13.32
C GLU A 32 6.41 -1.46 14.71
N VAL A 33 5.29 -2.18 14.78
CA VAL A 33 4.71 -2.69 16.02
C VAL A 33 4.42 -4.17 15.88
N SER A 34 4.51 -4.93 16.97
CA SER A 34 4.22 -6.37 16.93
C SER A 34 3.49 -6.86 18.16
N ARG A 35 2.67 -7.91 17.96
CA ARG A 35 1.90 -8.56 19.02
C ARG A 35 1.72 -10.04 18.71
N VAL A 36 1.70 -10.88 19.76
CA VAL A 36 1.28 -12.28 19.65
C VAL A 36 -0.22 -12.36 19.93
N ILE A 37 -0.97 -12.97 19.00
CA ILE A 37 -2.42 -13.14 19.07
C ILE A 37 -2.72 -14.63 19.10
N ALA A 38 -3.55 -15.07 20.05
CA ALA A 38 -3.96 -16.46 20.22
C ALA A 38 -5.00 -16.89 19.17
N ALA A 39 -4.58 -16.88 17.90
CA ALA A 39 -5.37 -17.31 16.77
C ALA A 39 -4.47 -17.94 15.68
N PRO A 40 -5.01 -18.85 14.85
CA PRO A 40 -4.29 -19.40 13.71
C PRO A 40 -3.85 -18.31 12.73
N ARG A 41 -2.70 -18.53 12.11
CA ARG A 41 -2.09 -17.60 11.15
C ARG A 41 -2.99 -17.27 9.96
N GLN A 42 -3.65 -18.29 9.40
CA GLN A 42 -4.55 -18.10 8.27
C GLN A 42 -5.76 -17.23 8.65
N ASP A 43 -6.33 -17.43 9.84
CA ASP A 43 -7.52 -16.69 10.27
C ASP A 43 -7.20 -15.20 10.44
N LEU A 44 -6.03 -14.87 11.00
CA LEU A 44 -5.59 -13.48 11.12
C LEU A 44 -5.29 -12.85 9.76
N TYR A 45 -4.69 -13.61 8.83
CA TYR A 45 -4.48 -13.13 7.47
C TYR A 45 -5.82 -12.83 6.78
N GLU A 46 -6.80 -13.74 6.80
CA GLU A 46 -8.11 -13.50 6.16
C GLU A 46 -8.85 -12.35 6.85
N TYR A 47 -8.74 -12.22 8.17
CA TYR A 47 -9.32 -11.11 8.92
C TYR A 47 -8.72 -9.76 8.53
N ILE A 48 -7.39 -9.65 8.42
CA ILE A 48 -6.73 -8.39 8.02
C ILE A 48 -6.92 -8.08 6.54
N LYS A 49 -6.85 -9.09 5.68
CA LYS A 49 -7.08 -8.96 4.23
C LYS A 49 -8.47 -8.41 3.93
N ASN A 50 -9.48 -8.79 4.72
CA ASN A 50 -10.79 -8.20 4.59
C ASN A 50 -10.78 -6.76 5.15
N MET A 51 -10.44 -5.81 4.28
CA MET A 51 -10.31 -4.40 4.64
C MET A 51 -11.60 -3.77 5.18
N GLU A 52 -12.77 -4.39 5.00
CA GLU A 52 -14.01 -3.94 5.65
C GLU A 52 -13.93 -4.03 7.19
N ASN A 53 -13.07 -4.91 7.72
CA ASN A 53 -12.76 -5.02 9.15
C ASN A 53 -11.89 -3.87 9.66
N MET A 54 -11.40 -2.97 8.80
CA MET A 54 -10.41 -1.97 9.20
C MET A 54 -10.93 -1.01 10.28
N GLY A 55 -12.24 -0.84 10.45
CA GLY A 55 -12.77 -0.05 11.57
C GLY A 55 -12.70 -0.73 12.93
N GLU A 56 -12.58 -2.05 12.96
CA GLU A 56 -12.27 -2.80 14.18
C GLU A 56 -10.77 -2.83 14.45
N ILE A 57 -9.96 -2.91 13.39
CA ILE A 57 -8.49 -2.95 13.46
C ILE A 57 -7.92 -1.57 13.85
N SER A 58 -8.43 -0.51 13.23
CA SER A 58 -8.05 0.88 13.44
C SER A 58 -9.29 1.69 13.83
N PRO A 59 -9.49 2.00 15.13
CA PRO A 59 -10.67 2.74 15.60
C PRO A 59 -10.84 4.13 14.97
N GLU A 60 -9.78 4.70 14.41
CA GLU A 60 -9.84 5.96 13.68
C GLU A 60 -10.52 5.80 12.30
N ASN A 61 -10.44 4.60 11.72
CA ASN A 61 -11.04 4.28 10.44
C ASN A 61 -12.53 3.89 10.61
N LYS A 62 -13.45 4.81 10.35
CA LYS A 62 -14.88 4.53 10.56
C LYS A 62 -15.49 3.52 9.60
N LYS A 63 -14.95 3.44 8.38
CA LYS A 63 -15.48 2.60 7.30
C LYS A 63 -14.45 2.45 6.21
N THR A 64 -14.29 1.22 5.72
CA THR A 64 -13.55 0.93 4.52
C THR A 64 -14.40 0.10 3.57
N THR A 65 -14.33 0.41 2.28
CA THR A 65 -15.07 -0.31 1.23
C THR A 65 -14.20 -0.51 0.01
N TRP A 66 -14.35 -1.66 -0.64
CA TRP A 66 -13.74 -1.92 -1.94
C TRP A 66 -14.44 -1.12 -3.05
N ILE A 67 -13.68 -0.40 -3.86
CA ILE A 67 -14.18 0.26 -5.07
C ILE A 67 -14.29 -0.74 -6.22
N THR A 68 -13.33 -1.66 -6.31
CA THR A 68 -13.21 -2.65 -7.41
C THR A 68 -12.87 -4.03 -6.85
N PRO A 69 -13.81 -4.68 -6.14
CA PRO A 69 -13.59 -6.01 -5.58
C PRO A 69 -13.30 -7.03 -6.71
N GLY A 70 -12.27 -7.87 -6.53
CA GLY A 70 -12.02 -9.04 -7.38
C GLY A 70 -11.14 -8.83 -8.63
N LYS A 71 -10.58 -7.64 -8.89
CA LYS A 71 -9.67 -7.42 -10.04
C LYS A 71 -8.19 -7.59 -9.70
N ARG A 72 -7.43 -8.47 -10.36
CA ARG A 72 -5.97 -8.60 -10.10
C ARG A 72 -5.25 -7.24 -10.21
N LYS A 73 -4.16 -7.09 -9.43
CA LYS A 73 -3.30 -5.89 -9.34
C LYS A 73 -3.12 -5.15 -10.68
N PRO A 74 -3.11 -3.81 -10.69
CA PRO A 74 -3.13 -2.88 -9.54
C PRO A 74 -4.55 -2.38 -9.15
N ASP A 75 -5.61 -3.04 -9.60
CA ASP A 75 -6.97 -2.49 -9.53
C ASP A 75 -7.72 -2.74 -8.20
N TRP A 76 -7.06 -3.12 -7.10
CA TRP A 76 -7.73 -3.28 -5.79
C TRP A 76 -7.70 -1.97 -5.04
N CYS A 77 -8.68 -1.11 -5.29
CA CYS A 77 -8.79 0.17 -4.61
C CYS A 77 -9.78 0.09 -3.45
N MET A 78 -9.41 0.61 -2.29
CA MET A 78 -10.30 0.80 -1.13
C MET A 78 -10.40 2.27 -0.76
N VAL A 79 -11.51 2.70 -0.13
CA VAL A 79 -11.64 4.05 0.45
C VAL A 79 -11.79 3.99 1.95
N SER A 80 -10.98 4.75 2.67
CA SER A 80 -11.13 5.02 4.11
C SER A 80 -10.84 6.49 4.42
N LEU A 81 -11.73 7.17 5.17
CA LEU A 81 -11.57 8.58 5.55
C LEU A 81 -11.29 9.53 4.34
N GLY A 82 -11.76 9.18 3.15
CA GLY A 82 -11.48 9.92 1.91
C GLY A 82 -10.12 9.64 1.28
N MET A 83 -9.35 8.69 1.81
CA MET A 83 -8.09 8.20 1.25
C MET A 83 -8.33 6.94 0.42
N THR A 84 -7.65 6.83 -0.70
CA THR A 84 -7.62 5.61 -1.51
C THR A 84 -6.42 4.74 -1.16
N GLY A 85 -6.57 3.43 -1.27
CA GLY A 85 -5.45 2.51 -1.09
C GLY A 85 -5.44 1.36 -2.08
N VAL A 86 -4.25 0.94 -2.51
CA VAL A 86 -4.01 -0.14 -3.48
C VAL A 86 -3.27 -1.29 -2.82
N VAL A 87 -3.77 -2.51 -2.97
CA VAL A 87 -3.08 -3.71 -2.47
C VAL A 87 -1.83 -4.01 -3.30
N GLU A 88 -0.67 -4.02 -2.64
CA GLU A 88 0.65 -4.24 -3.25
C GLU A 88 1.25 -5.61 -2.90
N GLU A 89 0.79 -6.25 -1.84
CA GLU A 89 1.24 -7.56 -1.38
C GLU A 89 0.06 -8.39 -0.84
N ASP A 90 -0.04 -9.64 -1.28
CA ASP A 90 -1.11 -10.56 -0.89
C ASP A 90 -0.58 -11.99 -0.94
N VAL A 91 0.03 -12.44 0.16
CA VAL A 91 0.60 -13.78 0.30
C VAL A 91 -0.15 -14.52 1.42
N PRO A 92 -1.00 -15.50 1.08
CA PRO A 92 -1.83 -16.20 2.04
C PRO A 92 -1.09 -16.72 3.26
N GLY A 93 -1.51 -16.26 4.44
CA GLY A 93 -0.94 -16.64 5.73
C GLY A 93 0.48 -16.11 5.99
N GLU A 94 1.07 -15.29 5.12
CA GLU A 94 2.44 -14.79 5.31
C GLU A 94 2.47 -13.26 5.41
N SER A 95 1.82 -12.58 4.47
CA SER A 95 1.84 -11.11 4.43
C SER A 95 0.69 -10.51 3.65
N PHE A 96 0.33 -9.31 4.05
CA PHE A 96 -0.65 -8.49 3.35
C PHE A 96 -0.20 -7.03 3.42
N GLY A 97 -0.18 -6.34 2.29
CA GLY A 97 0.33 -4.97 2.22
C GLY A 97 -0.38 -4.12 1.18
N PHE A 98 -0.52 -2.84 1.50
CA PHE A 98 -1.20 -1.87 0.65
C PHE A 98 -0.56 -0.48 0.77
N LEU A 99 -0.72 0.28 -0.29
CA LEU A 99 -0.28 1.66 -0.41
C LEU A 99 -1.46 2.59 -0.27
N THR A 100 -1.37 3.65 0.53
CA THR A 100 -2.32 4.77 0.51
C THR A 100 -1.64 6.01 -0.08
N ASP A 101 -2.32 6.75 -0.95
CA ASP A 101 -1.72 7.82 -1.77
C ASP A 101 -1.96 9.26 -1.27
N SER A 102 -2.84 9.45 -0.29
CA SER A 102 -3.19 10.77 0.26
C SER A 102 -3.27 10.73 1.79
N PRO A 103 -2.83 11.78 2.52
CA PRO A 103 -2.16 13.01 2.05
C PRO A 103 -0.67 12.79 1.69
N SER A 104 -0.18 11.57 1.80
CA SER A 104 1.18 11.19 1.39
C SER A 104 1.24 9.69 1.14
N GLU A 105 2.06 9.29 0.16
CA GLU A 105 2.36 7.89 -0.12
C GLU A 105 2.82 7.17 1.17
N THR A 106 2.01 6.23 1.63
CA THR A 106 2.27 5.44 2.85
C THR A 106 2.07 3.97 2.55
N HIS A 107 3.12 3.19 2.78
CA HIS A 107 3.15 1.75 2.62
C HIS A 107 2.82 1.10 3.94
N TRP A 108 1.75 0.32 3.97
CA TRP A 108 1.34 -0.49 5.11
C TRP A 108 1.61 -1.95 4.81
N ARG A 109 2.16 -2.68 5.78
CA ARG A 109 2.42 -4.10 5.63
C ARG A 109 2.23 -4.84 6.94
N TYR A 110 1.43 -5.89 6.88
CA TYR A 110 1.26 -6.89 7.91
C TYR A 110 2.05 -8.13 7.54
N THR A 111 2.80 -8.68 8.50
CA THR A 111 3.44 -9.99 8.37
C THR A 111 3.00 -10.91 9.49
N PHE A 112 2.90 -12.19 9.18
CA PHE A 112 2.40 -13.20 10.09
C PHE A 112 3.45 -14.31 10.23
N SER A 113 3.76 -14.66 11.47
CA SER A 113 4.71 -15.73 11.78
C SER A 113 4.23 -16.53 12.99
N ASP A 114 4.52 -17.83 13.02
CA ASP A 114 4.14 -18.67 14.15
C ASP A 114 4.93 -18.25 15.41
N ALA A 115 4.26 -18.25 16.57
CA ALA A 115 4.87 -17.92 17.85
C ALA A 115 4.28 -18.79 18.99
N PRO A 116 5.00 -18.97 20.10
CA PRO A 116 4.42 -19.63 21.27
C PRO A 116 3.12 -18.94 21.70
N GLY A 117 2.01 -19.69 21.74
CA GLY A 117 0.69 -19.17 22.11
C GLY A 117 -0.14 -18.57 20.98
N GLY A 118 0.33 -18.62 19.71
CA GLY A 118 -0.48 -18.25 18.55
C GLY A 118 0.36 -17.73 17.37
N THR A 119 -0.03 -16.58 16.83
CA THR A 119 0.64 -15.95 15.69
C THR A 119 1.21 -14.60 16.11
N ARG A 120 2.49 -14.36 15.82
CA ARG A 120 3.08 -13.02 15.88
C ARG A 120 2.67 -12.25 14.62
N VAL A 121 1.92 -11.19 14.84
CA VAL A 121 1.57 -10.21 13.82
C VAL A 121 2.49 -9.01 13.98
N VAL A 122 3.08 -8.58 12.87
CA VAL A 122 3.86 -7.35 12.79
C VAL A 122 3.17 -6.42 11.81
N GLU A 123 2.84 -5.22 12.26
CA GLU A 123 2.37 -4.13 11.42
C GLU A 123 3.52 -3.14 11.23
N SER A 124 3.83 -2.84 9.97
CA SER A 124 4.85 -1.86 9.60
C SER A 124 4.25 -0.80 8.69
N MET A 125 4.70 0.43 8.89
CA MET A 125 4.29 1.59 8.11
C MET A 125 5.53 2.36 7.67
N ARG A 126 5.64 2.61 6.36
CA ARG A 126 6.67 3.47 5.77
C ARG A 126 6.00 4.62 5.04
N LYS A 127 6.25 5.84 5.51
CA LYS A 127 5.70 7.07 4.94
C LYS A 127 6.77 7.74 4.09
N ALA A 128 6.48 7.95 2.81
CA ALA A 128 7.35 8.75 1.95
C ALA A 128 7.41 10.19 2.48
N ARG A 129 8.52 10.89 2.20
CA ARG A 129 8.58 12.32 2.49
C ARG A 129 7.45 13.03 1.74
N PRO A 130 6.66 13.90 2.40
CA PRO A 130 5.65 14.67 1.71
C PRO A 130 6.33 15.43 0.57
N GLN A 131 5.90 15.17 -0.66
CA GLN A 131 6.28 16.06 -1.76
C GLN A 131 5.66 17.42 -1.41
N LEU A 132 6.46 18.49 -1.50
CA LEU A 132 5.98 19.86 -1.27
C LEU A 132 4.63 20.03 -1.99
N SER A 133 3.64 20.65 -1.34
CA SER A 133 2.26 20.75 -1.87
C SER A 133 2.18 21.24 -3.32
N LEU A 134 3.10 22.13 -3.73
CA LEU A 134 3.30 22.60 -5.10
C LEU A 134 3.57 21.47 -6.12
N ILE A 135 4.29 20.41 -5.73
CA ILE A 135 4.61 19.26 -6.59
C ILE A 135 3.37 18.37 -6.76
N VAL A 136 2.58 18.17 -5.69
CA VAL A 136 1.31 17.41 -5.76
C VAL A 136 0.31 18.14 -6.67
N THR A 137 0.12 19.45 -6.48
CA THR A 137 -0.75 20.27 -7.35
C THR A 137 -0.26 20.27 -8.81
N ALA A 138 1.05 20.35 -9.05
CA ALA A 138 1.59 20.27 -10.40
C ALA A 138 1.39 18.89 -11.04
N GLN A 139 1.45 17.80 -10.27
CA GLN A 139 1.18 16.45 -10.76
C GLN A 139 -0.30 16.24 -11.09
N GLU A 140 -1.22 16.78 -10.28
CA GLU A 140 -2.66 16.74 -10.56
C GLU A 140 -3.01 17.55 -11.82
N LEU A 141 -2.45 18.76 -11.98
CA LEU A 141 -2.66 19.58 -13.18
C LEU A 141 -2.13 18.90 -14.46
N LEU A 142 -1.00 18.19 -14.38
CA LEU A 142 -0.44 17.45 -15.51
C LEU A 142 -1.24 16.18 -15.86
N ARG A 143 -1.90 15.54 -14.89
CA ARG A 143 -2.78 14.39 -15.13
C ARG A 143 -4.11 14.76 -15.79
N CYS A 144 -4.58 16.00 -15.63
CA CYS A 144 -5.80 16.51 -16.27
C CYS A 144 -5.58 17.10 -17.66
N ALA A 145 -4.32 17.21 -18.10
CA ALA A 145 -3.93 17.78 -19.40
C ALA A 145 -3.64 16.72 -20.48
N GLU A 146 -3.74 15.43 -20.14
CA GLU A 146 -3.75 14.28 -21.07
C GLU A 146 -5.18 13.80 -21.31
#